data_AF-A0A6H5JPW0-F1
#
_entry.id   AF-A0A6H5JPW0-F1
#
_cell.length_a   1.000
_cell.length_b   1.000
_cell.length_c   1.000
_cell.angle_alpha   90.00
_cell.angle_beta   90.00
_cell.angle_gamma   90.00
#
_symmetry.space_group_name_H-M   'P 1'
#
loop_
_entity.id
_entity.type
_entity.pdbx_description
1 polymer ?
#
loop_
_entity_poly.entity_id
_entity_poly.type
_entity_poly.pdbx_seq_one_letter_code
_entity_poly.pdbx_strand_id
1 'polypeptide(L)'
;MSVTLSRYRALLPRNGRMLPGCPLRPSTTTCMHPASSSVPSSRGSLLDFGRRRGGASVRSLATVYLGLGSNVGDRHANLLRAYKGLREFGEVDATSLLYETPPMYVENQPWFLNAACRLSTDLAPAVLLERLKALEAAVGRKDTARWGPRAVDVDILLYDDLVLDGGNGGDGDDGGGEIVKAR
;
A
#
# COMPACT_ATOMS: atom_id res chain seq x y z
N MET A 1 38.50 -16.09 -6.91
CA MET A 1 37.97 -16.14 -5.52
C MET A 1 36.48 -15.85 -5.60
N SER A 2 35.67 -16.89 -5.41
CA SER A 2 34.23 -16.90 -5.69
C SER A 2 33.46 -16.41 -4.46
N VAL A 3 32.69 -15.33 -4.58
CA VAL A 3 31.78 -14.88 -3.52
C VAL A 3 30.42 -15.53 -3.74
N THR A 4 30.08 -16.45 -2.84
CA THR A 4 28.90 -17.30 -2.88
C THR A 4 27.63 -16.46 -2.65
N LEU A 5 26.78 -16.37 -3.68
CA LEU A 5 25.39 -15.90 -3.55
C LEU A 5 24.58 -16.91 -2.71
N SER A 6 24.57 -16.73 -1.40
CA SER A 6 23.78 -17.54 -0.49
C SER A 6 22.32 -17.08 -0.45
N ARG A 7 21.55 -17.62 -1.39
CA ARG A 7 20.23 -18.25 -1.19
C ARG A 7 19.29 -17.61 -0.15
N TYR A 8 18.37 -16.76 -0.61
CA TYR A 8 17.02 -16.73 -0.05
C TYR A 8 16.12 -17.68 -0.84
N ARG A 9 15.94 -18.90 -0.30
CA ARG A 9 14.96 -19.87 -0.75
C ARG A 9 13.60 -19.46 -0.19
N ALA A 10 12.67 -19.10 -1.06
CA ALA A 10 11.28 -18.80 -0.71
C ALA A 10 10.70 -19.89 0.22
N LEU A 11 10.38 -19.51 1.45
CA LEU A 11 9.64 -20.35 2.39
C LEU A 11 8.15 -20.22 2.08
N LEU A 12 7.67 -21.02 1.11
CA LEU A 12 6.25 -21.35 1.00
C LEU A 12 5.94 -22.50 1.96
N PRO A 13 4.81 -22.47 2.70
CA PRO A 13 4.43 -23.56 3.57
C PRO A 13 4.10 -24.82 2.75
N ARG A 14 4.99 -25.81 2.82
CA ARG A 14 4.66 -27.20 2.51
C ARG A 14 3.91 -27.75 3.71
N ASN A 15 2.58 -27.83 3.61
CA ASN A 15 1.76 -28.96 4.09
C ASN A 15 0.27 -28.57 4.09
N GLY A 16 -0.47 -29.18 3.18
CA GLY A 16 -1.92 -29.21 3.25
C GLY A 16 -2.39 -30.04 4.45
N ARG A 17 -3.27 -29.45 5.25
CA ARG A 17 -4.24 -30.17 6.06
C ARG A 17 -5.58 -29.43 5.97
N MET A 18 -6.54 -30.10 5.33
CA MET A 18 -7.96 -29.83 5.41
C MET A 18 -8.44 -30.02 6.86
N LEU A 19 -9.33 -29.16 7.33
CA LEU A 19 -10.14 -29.42 8.52
C LEU A 19 -11.46 -30.08 8.09
N PRO A 20 -11.89 -31.19 8.71
CA PRO A 20 -13.18 -31.83 8.44
C PRO A 20 -14.27 -31.30 9.38
N GLY A 21 -15.51 -31.21 8.89
CA GLY A 21 -16.68 -31.16 9.77
C GLY A 21 -17.86 -30.31 9.29
N CYS A 22 -18.54 -30.73 8.22
CA CYS A 22 -19.99 -30.53 8.12
C CYS A 22 -20.69 -31.70 8.83
N PRO A 23 -21.84 -31.48 9.48
CA PRO A 23 -23.06 -32.05 8.90
C PRO A 23 -24.34 -31.19 9.06
N LEU A 24 -25.08 -31.16 7.94
CA LEU A 24 -26.53 -31.44 7.79
C LEU A 24 -27.60 -30.59 8.54
N ARG A 25 -28.37 -29.85 7.71
CA ARG A 25 -29.80 -29.48 7.85
C ARG A 25 -30.71 -30.75 7.84
N PRO A 26 -32.01 -30.74 8.27
CA PRO A 26 -33.11 -29.89 7.77
C PRO A 26 -34.12 -29.45 8.89
N SER A 27 -35.11 -28.56 8.72
CA SER A 27 -36.32 -28.71 7.89
C SER A 27 -37.20 -27.44 7.96
N THR A 28 -37.88 -27.15 6.85
CA THR A 28 -39.27 -26.65 6.70
C THR A 28 -39.79 -25.48 7.56
N THR A 29 -40.27 -24.42 6.91
CA THR A 29 -41.69 -23.99 6.96
C THR A 29 -41.94 -22.78 6.03
N THR A 30 -42.85 -23.02 5.07
CA THR A 30 -43.85 -22.13 4.44
C THR A 30 -43.45 -20.95 3.55
N CYS A 31 -43.92 -21.09 2.31
CA CYS A 31 -44.13 -20.10 1.25
C CYS A 31 -45.42 -19.27 1.49
N MET A 32 -45.45 -17.99 1.08
CA MET A 32 -46.58 -17.19 0.52
C MET A 32 -46.00 -15.86 0.01
N HIS A 33 -45.76 -15.70 -1.30
CA HIS A 33 -46.58 -15.04 -2.34
C HIS A 33 -46.85 -13.52 -2.18
N PRO A 34 -46.87 -12.75 -3.28
CA PRO A 34 -46.73 -11.29 -3.29
C PRO A 34 -48.08 -10.56 -3.35
N ALA A 35 -48.13 -9.34 -2.81
CA ALA A 35 -49.16 -8.34 -3.07
C ALA A 35 -48.44 -7.08 -3.61
N SER A 36 -48.56 -6.73 -4.89
CA SER A 36 -49.70 -6.08 -5.55
C SER A 36 -49.79 -4.57 -5.28
N SER A 37 -49.73 -3.84 -6.40
CA SER A 37 -50.39 -2.57 -6.71
C SER A 37 -50.00 -1.31 -5.93
N SER A 38 -49.38 -0.36 -6.62
CA SER A 38 -50.13 0.81 -7.13
C SER A 38 -49.18 1.76 -7.89
N VAL A 39 -49.57 2.05 -9.12
CA VAL A 39 -48.95 3.06 -10.00
C VAL A 39 -49.81 4.31 -9.90
N PRO A 40 -49.27 5.50 -9.61
CA PRO A 40 -49.93 6.74 -9.97
C PRO A 40 -49.42 7.22 -11.32
N SER A 41 -50.34 7.27 -12.28
CA SER A 41 -50.28 8.12 -13.45
C SER A 41 -50.44 9.58 -13.03
N SER A 42 -49.49 10.44 -13.36
CA SER A 42 -49.81 11.84 -13.65
C SER A 42 -48.76 12.46 -14.57
N ARG A 43 -49.30 13.04 -15.65
CA ARG A 43 -48.62 13.80 -16.68
C ARG A 43 -48.01 15.07 -16.08
N GLY A 44 -46.72 15.27 -16.31
CA GLY A 44 -46.04 16.55 -16.10
C GLY A 44 -45.10 16.81 -17.26
N SER A 45 -45.63 17.43 -18.32
CA SER A 45 -44.79 18.17 -19.27
C SER A 45 -44.41 19.49 -18.62
N LEU A 46 -43.12 19.75 -18.38
CA LEU A 46 -42.52 21.07 -18.55
C LEU A 46 -41.03 21.04 -18.22
N LEU A 47 -40.25 21.59 -19.16
CA LEU A 47 -38.91 22.16 -19.01
C LEU A 47 -37.75 21.16 -18.84
N ASP A 48 -37.13 20.96 -20.00
CA ASP A 48 -35.72 20.65 -20.24
C ASP A 48 -34.79 21.50 -19.36
N PHE A 49 -34.58 21.07 -18.12
CA PHE A 49 -33.49 21.54 -17.28
C PHE A 49 -32.31 20.60 -17.47
N GLY A 50 -31.45 21.00 -18.43
CA GLY A 50 -30.05 20.65 -18.57
C GLY A 50 -29.59 19.46 -17.75
N ARG A 51 -29.68 18.28 -18.36
CA ARG A 51 -28.98 17.07 -17.94
C ARG A 51 -27.47 17.36 -17.99
N ARG A 52 -26.93 18.04 -16.98
CA ARG A 52 -25.51 17.97 -16.64
C ARG A 52 -25.29 16.52 -16.23
N ARG A 53 -24.97 15.69 -17.21
CA ARG A 53 -24.17 14.49 -16.99
C ARG A 53 -22.83 15.01 -16.47
N GLY A 54 -22.76 15.28 -15.17
CA GLY A 54 -21.51 15.18 -14.45
C GLY A 54 -21.10 13.73 -14.60
N GLY A 55 -20.31 13.45 -15.63
CA GLY A 55 -19.62 12.18 -15.73
C GLY A 55 -18.86 12.02 -14.41
N ALA A 56 -19.15 10.95 -13.68
CA ALA A 56 -18.31 10.56 -12.57
C ALA A 56 -16.89 10.47 -13.13
N SER A 57 -16.03 11.43 -12.75
CA SER A 57 -14.61 11.34 -13.02
C SER A 57 -14.17 10.04 -12.38
N VAL A 58 -13.87 9.04 -13.20
CA VAL A 58 -13.21 7.82 -12.72
C VAL A 58 -11.91 8.32 -12.14
N ARG A 59 -11.81 8.38 -10.80
CA ARG A 59 -10.54 8.68 -10.16
C ARG A 59 -9.60 7.55 -10.55
N SER A 60 -8.67 7.82 -11.45
CA SER A 60 -7.58 6.90 -11.73
C SER A 60 -6.84 6.65 -10.42
N LEU A 61 -6.65 5.39 -10.06
CA LEU A 61 -5.71 5.06 -9.00
C LEU A 61 -4.31 5.47 -9.46
N ALA A 62 -3.55 6.04 -8.55
CA ALA A 62 -2.14 6.34 -8.75
C ALA A 62 -1.31 5.07 -8.57
N THR A 63 -0.28 4.93 -9.38
CA THR A 63 0.73 3.88 -9.26
C THR A 63 1.91 4.41 -8.44
N VAL A 64 2.15 3.80 -7.29
CA VAL A 64 3.22 4.21 -6.36
C VAL A 64 4.20 3.07 -6.18
N TYR A 65 5.49 3.37 -6.27
CA TYR A 65 6.55 2.42 -5.94
C TYR A 65 7.14 2.77 -4.58
N LEU A 66 7.17 1.79 -3.69
CA LEU A 66 7.64 1.94 -2.32
C LEU A 66 8.90 1.10 -2.10
N GLY A 67 9.88 1.69 -1.42
CA GLY A 67 11.03 1.00 -0.87
C GLY A 67 10.76 0.66 0.60
N LEU A 68 11.07 -0.58 1.01
CA LEU A 68 10.95 -1.00 2.40
C LEU A 68 12.32 -1.46 2.89
N GLY A 69 12.72 -1.01 4.08
CA GLY A 69 13.99 -1.35 4.69
C GLY A 69 13.85 -1.73 6.17
N SER A 70 14.62 -2.69 6.65
CA SER A 70 14.66 -3.04 8.08
C SER A 70 16.04 -3.54 8.48
N ASN A 71 16.60 -3.03 9.57
CA ASN A 71 17.88 -3.51 10.10
C ASN A 71 17.90 -3.80 11.62
N VAL A 72 16.76 -3.66 12.32
CA VAL A 72 16.67 -3.93 13.77
C VAL A 72 15.60 -4.97 14.08
N GLY A 73 15.89 -5.88 15.02
CA GLY A 73 14.96 -6.89 15.48
C GLY A 73 14.70 -7.98 14.43
N ASP A 74 13.48 -8.52 14.39
CA ASP A 74 13.08 -9.47 13.36
C ASP A 74 12.75 -8.72 12.06
N ARG A 75 13.80 -8.49 11.24
CA ARG A 75 13.74 -7.73 9.99
C ARG A 75 12.67 -8.26 9.03
N HIS A 76 12.58 -9.58 8.89
CA HIS A 76 11.59 -10.21 8.02
C HIS A 76 10.16 -10.00 8.54
N ALA A 77 9.93 -10.22 9.84
CA ALA A 77 8.62 -9.96 10.43
C ALA A 77 8.23 -8.48 10.36
N ASN A 78 9.18 -7.55 10.50
CA ASN A 78 8.93 -6.12 10.38
C ASN A 78 8.47 -5.76 8.96
N LEU A 79 9.20 -6.21 7.93
CA LEU A 79 8.83 -6.02 6.53
C LEU A 79 7.46 -6.65 6.21
N LEU A 80 7.18 -7.85 6.75
CA LEU A 80 5.89 -8.51 6.56
C LEU A 80 4.74 -7.72 7.22
N ARG A 81 4.96 -7.13 8.40
CA ARG A 81 3.95 -6.28 9.06
C ARG A 81 3.71 -5.00 8.26
N ALA A 82 4.77 -4.34 7.80
CA ALA A 82 4.64 -3.17 6.93
C ALA A 82 3.89 -3.51 5.64
N TYR A 83 4.27 -4.58 4.95
CA TYR A 83 3.57 -5.06 3.76
C TYR A 83 2.07 -5.29 3.99
N LYS A 84 1.72 -5.94 5.11
CA LYS A 84 0.30 -6.15 5.47
C LYS A 84 -0.43 -4.83 5.73
N GLY A 85 0.21 -3.88 6.40
CA GLY A 85 -0.37 -2.56 6.68
C GLY A 85 -0.56 -1.71 5.42
N LEU A 86 0.33 -1.82 4.42
CA LEU A 86 0.17 -1.12 3.13
C LEU A 86 -1.15 -1.44 2.42
N ARG A 87 -1.72 -2.61 2.67
CA ARG A 87 -3.01 -3.02 2.10
C ARG A 87 -4.20 -2.21 2.61
N GLU A 88 -4.02 -1.46 3.70
CA GLU A 88 -5.02 -0.49 4.16
C GLU A 88 -5.01 0.81 3.34
N PHE A 89 -3.95 1.05 2.57
CA PHE A 89 -3.75 2.26 1.79
C PHE A 89 -4.01 2.06 0.29
N GLY A 90 -4.23 0.82 -0.14
CA GLY A 90 -4.47 0.48 -1.54
C GLY A 90 -4.18 -0.98 -1.86
N GLU A 91 -4.16 -1.30 -3.14
CA GLU A 91 -3.83 -2.64 -3.62
C GLU A 91 -2.33 -2.77 -3.88
N VAL A 92 -1.69 -3.72 -3.20
CA VAL A 92 -0.29 -4.08 -3.48
C VAL A 92 -0.29 -5.22 -4.51
N ASP A 93 0.07 -4.91 -5.75
CA ASP A 93 -0.09 -5.81 -6.90
C ASP A 93 1.23 -6.46 -7.36
N ALA A 94 2.38 -5.96 -6.90
CA ALA A 94 3.68 -6.55 -7.16
C ALA A 94 4.67 -6.32 -6.01
N THR A 95 5.58 -7.28 -5.81
CA THR A 95 6.69 -7.19 -4.85
C THR A 95 7.99 -7.65 -5.48
N SER A 96 9.11 -7.10 -5.02
CA SER A 96 10.45 -7.61 -5.32
C SER A 96 10.79 -8.83 -4.45
N LEU A 97 11.94 -9.42 -4.73
CA LEU A 97 12.62 -10.28 -3.77
C LEU A 97 13.15 -9.47 -2.58
N LEU A 98 13.50 -10.17 -1.52
CA LEU A 98 14.23 -9.61 -0.38
C LEU A 98 15.73 -9.59 -0.69
N TYR A 99 16.38 -8.47 -0.37
CA TYR A 99 17.81 -8.28 -0.56
C TYR A 99 18.48 -7.87 0.74
N GLU A 100 19.59 -8.50 1.07
CA GLU A 100 20.42 -8.10 2.20
C GLU A 100 21.55 -7.20 1.70
N THR A 101 21.67 -5.99 2.26
CA THR A 101 22.67 -4.99 1.84
C THR A 101 23.39 -4.36 3.03
N PRO A 102 24.66 -3.95 2.87
CA PRO A 102 25.35 -3.20 3.91
C PRO A 102 24.71 -1.83 4.12
N PRO A 103 24.84 -1.23 5.32
CA PRO A 103 24.50 0.17 5.54
C PRO A 103 25.42 1.12 4.74
N MET A 104 24.89 2.24 4.25
CA MET A 104 25.62 3.15 3.35
C MET A 104 26.26 4.37 4.03
N TYR A 105 25.61 4.99 5.02
CA TYR A 105 26.07 6.28 5.59
C TYR A 105 26.68 6.14 6.97
N VAL A 106 26.03 5.37 7.84
CA VAL A 106 26.55 5.02 9.17
C VAL A 106 26.85 3.54 9.11
N GLU A 107 28.11 3.17 8.92
CA GLU A 107 28.48 1.76 8.66
C GLU A 107 28.43 0.89 9.92
N ASN A 108 28.59 1.50 11.11
CA ASN A 108 28.54 0.80 12.38
C ASN A 108 27.10 0.52 12.84
N GLN A 109 26.37 -0.24 12.02
CA GLN A 109 25.02 -0.73 12.31
C GLN A 109 24.75 -2.06 11.59
N PRO A 110 23.69 -2.80 11.97
CA PRO A 110 23.36 -4.05 11.30
C PRO A 110 23.00 -3.83 9.82
N TRP A 111 23.18 -4.88 9.03
CA TRP A 111 22.80 -4.91 7.62
C TRP A 111 21.29 -4.77 7.44
N PHE A 112 20.90 -4.14 6.33
CA PHE A 112 19.50 -3.97 5.97
C PHE A 112 18.99 -5.19 5.23
N LEU A 113 17.74 -5.55 5.51
CA LEU A 113 16.90 -6.32 4.62
C LEU A 113 16.00 -5.32 3.88
N ASN A 114 16.07 -5.32 2.55
CA ASN A 114 15.36 -4.40 1.68
C ASN A 114 14.40 -5.13 0.74
N ALA A 115 13.32 -4.46 0.40
CA ALA A 115 12.34 -4.88 -0.59
C ALA A 115 11.76 -3.66 -1.30
N ALA A 116 11.05 -3.88 -2.39
CA ALA A 116 10.21 -2.90 -3.03
C ALA A 116 8.83 -3.50 -3.35
N CYS A 117 7.80 -2.65 -3.42
CA CYS A 117 6.49 -3.05 -3.90
C CYS A 117 5.83 -1.95 -4.72
N ARG A 118 4.87 -2.35 -5.55
CA ARG A 118 3.98 -1.44 -6.27
C ARG A 118 2.62 -1.41 -5.58
N LEU A 119 2.12 -0.21 -5.36
CA LEU A 119 0.86 0.10 -4.69
C LEU A 119 -0.02 0.91 -5.64
N SER A 120 -1.25 0.46 -5.87
CA SER A 120 -2.30 1.24 -6.52
C SER A 120 -3.17 1.89 -5.44
N THR A 121 -3.22 3.22 -5.40
CA THR A 121 -3.89 3.99 -4.33
C THR A 121 -4.62 5.21 -4.85
N ASP A 122 -5.68 5.64 -4.16
CA ASP A 122 -6.38 6.90 -4.40
C ASP A 122 -5.93 8.04 -3.47
N LEU A 123 -4.97 7.76 -2.57
CA LEU A 123 -4.45 8.70 -1.58
C LEU A 123 -3.47 9.69 -2.19
N ALA A 124 -3.71 10.99 -2.06
CA ALA A 124 -2.74 12.01 -2.48
C ALA A 124 -1.35 11.79 -1.81
N PRO A 125 -0.24 12.18 -2.47
CA PRO A 125 1.13 11.90 -1.98
C PRO A 125 1.39 12.31 -0.53
N ALA A 126 0.93 13.50 -0.12
CA ALA A 126 1.10 13.99 1.25
C ALA A 126 0.34 13.11 2.27
N VAL A 127 -0.88 12.68 1.92
CA VAL A 127 -1.69 11.80 2.76
C VAL A 127 -1.04 10.42 2.85
N LEU A 128 -0.57 9.87 1.74
CA LEU A 128 0.15 8.60 1.75
C LEU A 128 1.40 8.69 2.64
N LEU A 129 2.20 9.75 2.53
CA LEU A 129 3.38 9.95 3.36
C LEU A 129 3.05 9.98 4.86
N GLU A 130 1.97 10.66 5.28
CA GLU A 130 1.51 10.65 6.67
C GLU A 130 1.12 9.24 7.14
N ARG A 131 0.39 8.49 6.29
CA ARG A 131 -0.02 7.12 6.58
C ARG A 131 1.17 6.16 6.68
N LEU A 132 2.18 6.32 5.83
CA LEU A 132 3.42 5.57 5.90
C LEU A 132 4.17 5.84 7.20
N LYS A 133 4.31 7.10 7.62
CA LYS A 133 4.92 7.45 8.92
C LYS A 133 4.18 6.81 10.10
N ALA A 134 2.84 6.81 10.06
CA ALA A 134 2.04 6.15 11.09
C ALA A 134 2.24 4.62 11.09
N LEU A 135 2.32 4.00 9.91
CA LEU A 135 2.62 2.58 9.76
C LEU A 135 4.00 2.23 10.33
N GLU A 136 5.02 3.04 10.05
CA GLU A 136 6.36 2.84 10.60
C GLU A 136 6.35 2.83 12.13
N ALA A 137 5.68 3.82 12.74
CA ALA A 137 5.52 3.90 14.18
C ALA A 137 4.79 2.66 14.73
N ALA A 138 3.72 2.21 14.08
CA ALA A 138 2.96 1.03 14.48
C ALA A 138 3.77 -0.28 14.40
N VAL A 139 4.68 -0.40 13.43
CA VAL A 139 5.56 -1.58 13.29
C VAL A 139 6.67 -1.59 14.34
N GLY A 140 7.05 -0.42 14.87
CA GLY A 140 8.00 -0.27 15.95
C GLY A 140 9.14 0.73 15.68
N ARG A 141 9.02 1.61 14.68
CA ARG A 141 9.97 2.71 14.48
C ARG A 141 9.96 3.62 15.69
N LYS A 142 11.14 3.92 16.21
CA LYS A 142 11.39 4.87 17.29
C LYS A 142 12.26 6.00 16.75
N ASP A 143 12.13 7.18 17.34
CA ASP A 143 13.04 8.27 17.04
C ASP A 143 14.46 7.87 17.46
N THR A 144 15.38 7.93 16.50
CA THR A 144 16.80 7.60 16.65
C THR A 144 17.62 8.70 15.99
N ALA A 145 18.95 8.62 16.12
CA ALA A 145 19.84 9.51 15.39
C ALA A 145 19.56 9.47 13.88
N ARG A 146 19.85 10.57 13.18
CA ARG A 146 19.73 10.64 11.73
C ARG A 146 20.54 9.49 11.09
N TRP A 147 19.89 8.75 10.19
CA TRP A 147 20.44 7.53 9.55
C TRP A 147 20.72 6.35 10.48
N GLY A 148 20.12 6.36 11.67
CA GLY A 148 20.25 5.30 12.64
C GLY A 148 19.49 4.02 12.28
N PRO A 149 19.70 2.97 13.09
CA PRO A 149 19.02 1.69 12.95
C PRO A 149 17.50 1.84 13.13
N ARG A 150 16.72 1.14 12.32
CA ARG A 150 15.25 1.22 12.31
C ARG A 150 14.60 -0.14 12.18
N ALA A 151 13.50 -0.30 12.92
CA ALA A 151 12.65 -1.49 12.84
C ALA A 151 12.03 -1.60 11.44
N VAL A 152 11.58 -0.48 10.88
CA VAL A 152 11.17 -0.40 9.47
C VAL A 152 11.34 1.02 8.94
N ASP A 153 11.59 1.11 7.65
CA ASP A 153 11.59 2.31 6.80
C ASP A 153 10.63 2.04 5.64
N VAL A 154 9.77 2.99 5.30
CA VAL A 154 8.97 2.93 4.07
C VAL A 154 9.06 4.25 3.32
N ASP A 155 9.77 4.22 2.19
CA ASP A 155 10.03 5.39 1.36
C ASP A 155 9.19 5.35 0.08
N ILE A 156 8.64 6.49 -0.32
CA ILE A 156 8.05 6.65 -1.66
C ILE A 156 9.19 6.88 -2.64
N LEU A 157 9.34 5.97 -3.59
CA LEU A 157 10.36 6.04 -4.64
C LEU A 157 9.82 6.76 -5.88
N LEU A 158 8.58 6.45 -6.27
CA LEU A 158 7.91 7.02 -7.43
C LEU A 158 6.41 7.13 -7.13
N TYR A 159 5.78 8.17 -7.67
CA TYR A 159 4.34 8.41 -7.58
C TYR A 159 3.84 8.89 -8.94
N ASP A 160 3.25 7.98 -9.73
CA ASP A 160 2.97 8.19 -11.16
C ASP A 160 4.19 8.84 -11.86
N ASP A 161 3.94 9.88 -12.65
CA ASP A 161 4.96 10.71 -13.30
C ASP A 161 5.19 12.04 -12.56
N LEU A 162 4.78 12.13 -11.28
CA LEU A 162 4.89 13.37 -10.52
C LEU A 162 6.34 13.66 -10.15
N VAL A 163 6.72 14.93 -10.30
CA VAL A 163 7.93 15.53 -9.73
C VAL A 163 7.46 16.43 -8.60
N LEU A 164 7.92 16.15 -7.38
CA LEU A 164 7.53 16.89 -6.18
C LEU A 164 8.80 17.38 -5.48
N ASP A 165 8.95 18.68 -5.37
CA ASP A 165 10.00 19.27 -4.56
C ASP A 165 9.64 19.15 -3.08
N GLY A 166 10.54 18.61 -2.27
CA GLY A 166 10.40 18.53 -0.81
C GLY A 166 10.48 19.89 -0.10
N GLY A 167 10.34 21.00 -0.85
CA GLY A 167 10.56 22.36 -0.40
C GLY A 167 9.42 22.86 0.49
N ASN A 168 9.74 23.12 1.76
CA ASN A 168 8.97 24.07 2.55
C ASN A 168 9.25 25.48 2.00
N GLY A 169 8.51 25.91 0.97
CA GLY A 169 8.46 27.27 0.41
C GLY A 169 9.79 28.01 0.19
N GLY A 170 10.24 28.10 -1.06
CA GLY A 170 11.30 29.02 -1.47
C GLY A 170 11.51 28.99 -2.99
N ASP A 171 11.33 30.15 -3.63
CA ASP A 171 11.52 30.37 -5.06
C ASP A 171 12.92 29.94 -5.55
N GLY A 172 12.98 29.22 -6.66
CA GLY A 172 14.23 28.87 -7.33
C GLY A 172 14.06 27.87 -8.46
N ASP A 173 13.92 28.39 -9.68
CA ASP A 173 14.02 27.69 -10.97
C ASP A 173 15.39 27.00 -11.12
N ASP A 174 15.41 25.70 -11.42
CA ASP A 174 16.39 25.09 -12.34
C ASP A 174 15.96 23.65 -12.70
N GLY A 175 15.68 23.45 -14.00
CA GLY A 175 15.17 22.21 -14.55
C GLY A 175 16.14 21.02 -14.46
N GLY A 176 15.76 20.03 -13.67
CA GLY A 176 16.21 18.64 -13.75
C GLY A 176 15.17 17.78 -13.05
N GLY A 177 14.49 16.89 -13.77
CA GLY A 177 13.42 16.07 -13.21
C GLY A 177 13.91 15.25 -12.01
N GLU A 178 13.63 15.73 -10.80
CA GLU A 178 14.01 15.08 -9.56
C GLU A 178 12.94 14.07 -9.17
N ILE A 179 13.37 12.82 -9.02
CA ILE A 179 12.54 11.71 -8.53
C ILE A 179 12.10 12.05 -7.11
N VAL A 180 10.80 11.93 -6.83
CA VAL A 180 10.18 12.21 -5.52
C VAL A 180 10.98 11.58 -4.39
N LYS A 181 11.82 12.37 -3.73
CA LYS A 181 12.50 11.94 -2.51
C LYS A 181 11.60 12.25 -1.33
N ALA A 182 10.72 11.31 -0.99
CA ALA A 182 9.96 11.44 0.25
C ALA A 182 10.82 10.94 1.44
N ARG A 183 11.60 11.88 2.02
CA ARG A 183 12.49 11.89 3.21
C ARG A 183 14.01 11.90 2.98
#